data_AF-A0A971TQF2-F1
#
_entry.id   AF-A0A971TQF2-F1
#
_cell.length_a   1.000
_cell.length_b   1.000
_cell.length_c   1.000
_cell.angle_alpha   90.00
_cell.angle_beta   90.00
_cell.angle_gamma   90.00
#
_symmetry.space_group_name_H-M   'P 1'
#
loop_
_entity.id
_entity.type
_entity.pdbx_description
1 polymer ?
#
loop_
_entity_poly.entity_id
_entity_poly.type
_entity_poly.pdbx_seq_one_letter_code
_entity_poly.pdbx_strand_id
1 'polypeptide(L)' 'MYTTIEADIENGQVKGPEANKLPVRAHVLITFLRKPDEAQSIKYDFSEVAGKLKWTGDAVMEQRNLRDEW' A
#
# COMPACT_ATOMS: atom_id res chain seq x y z
N MET A 1 22.80 26.23 -13.75
CA MET A 1 23.78 25.45 -12.98
C MET A 1 22.99 24.53 -12.07
N TYR A 2 23.09 23.22 -12.25
CA TYR A 2 22.39 22.26 -11.40
C TYR A 2 23.22 22.01 -10.15
N THR A 3 22.56 21.92 -9.00
CA THR A 3 23.18 21.47 -7.75
C THR A 3 22.69 20.04 -7.52
N THR A 4 23.63 19.13 -7.31
CA THR A 4 23.33 17.77 -6.87
C THR A 4 23.57 17.73 -5.37
N ILE A 5 22.58 17.28 -4.61
CA ILE A 5 22.72 17.01 -3.17
C ILE A 5 22.42 15.53 -2.93
N GLU A 6 23.13 14.93 -1.99
CA GLU A 6 22.78 13.61 -1.46
C GLU A 6 21.99 13.78 -0.17
N ALA A 7 20.77 13.22 -0.14
CA ALA A 7 19.86 13.32 1.00
C ALA A 7 18.89 12.14 1.00
N ASP A 8 18.43 11.77 2.19
CA ASP A 8 17.38 10.78 2.39
C ASP A 8 16.01 11.45 2.42
N ILE A 9 14.94 10.69 2.14
CA ILE A 9 13.56 11.14 2.33
C ILE A 9 12.95 10.33 3.46
N GLU A 10 12.72 10.98 4.60
CA GLU A 10 12.08 10.38 5.77
C GLU A 10 10.74 11.07 6.03
N ASN A 11 9.63 10.30 6.06
CA ASN A 11 8.27 10.82 6.27
C ASN A 11 7.90 11.98 5.32
N GLY A 12 8.36 11.92 4.07
CA GLY A 12 8.11 12.95 3.06
C GLY A 12 8.96 14.22 3.22
N GLN A 13 9.93 14.24 4.15
CA GLN A 13 10.87 15.34 4.33
C GLN A 13 12.26 14.93 3.85
N VAL A 14 12.89 15.80 3.05
CA VAL A 14 14.29 15.64 2.65
C VAL A 14 15.18 15.92 3.86
N LYS A 15 15.97 14.94 4.28
CA LYS A 15 16.91 15.03 5.39
C LYS A 15 18.33 14.74 4.91
N GLY A 16 19.27 15.56 5.36
CA GLY A 16 20.68 15.40 5.03
C GLY A 16 21.47 16.66 5.37
N PRO A 17 22.81 16.56 5.43
CA PRO A 17 23.68 17.68 5.78
C PRO A 17 23.54 18.86 4.81
N GLU A 18 23.13 18.61 3.57
CA GLU A 18 22.97 19.62 2.53
C GLU A 18 21.52 20.05 2.28
N ALA A 19 20.55 19.52 3.03
CA ALA A 19 19.14 19.86 2.86
C ALA A 19 18.86 21.37 3.04
N ASN A 20 19.66 22.04 3.90
CA ASN A 20 19.57 23.48 4.14
C ASN A 20 20.00 24.34 2.93
N LYS A 21 20.66 23.75 1.93
CA LYS A 21 21.03 24.45 0.68
C LYS A 21 19.86 24.51 -0.30
N LEU A 22 18.77 23.78 -0.04
CA LEU A 22 17.57 23.83 -0.87
C LEU A 22 16.82 25.15 -0.65
N PRO A 23 16.34 25.79 -1.73
CA PRO A 23 15.50 26.97 -1.61
C PRO A 23 14.14 26.61 -1.00
N VAL A 24 13.45 27.62 -0.47
CA VAL A 24 12.08 27.47 0.09
C VAL A 24 11.10 26.88 -0.94
N ARG A 25 11.35 27.07 -2.25
CA ARG A 25 10.58 26.49 -3.36
C ARG A 25 11.52 26.00 -4.47
N ALA A 26 11.34 24.75 -4.89
CA ALA A 26 12.00 24.15 -6.05
C ALA A 26 11.04 23.24 -6.81
N HIS A 27 11.23 23.09 -8.12
CA HIS A 27 10.59 22.05 -8.92
C HIS A 27 11.60 20.90 -9.09
N VAL A 28 11.26 19.70 -8.62
CA VAL A 28 12.17 18.56 -8.57
C VAL A 28 11.57 17.34 -9.26
N LEU A 29 12.42 16.57 -9.94
CA LEU A 29 12.10 15.24 -10.45
C LEU A 29 12.69 14.21 -9.48
N ILE A 30 11.85 13.33 -8.95
CA ILE A 30 12.28 12.29 -7.99
C ILE A 30 12.20 10.93 -8.68
N THR A 31 13.31 10.19 -8.64
CA THR A 31 13.38 8.80 -9.12
C THR A 31 13.62 7.87 -7.94
N PHE A 32 12.69 6.98 -7.66
CA PHE A 32 12.87 5.95 -6.63
C PHE A 32 13.70 4.80 -7.20
N LEU A 33 14.88 4.54 -6.60
CA LEU A 33 15.79 3.47 -7.05
C LEU A 33 15.33 2.07 -6.59
N ARG A 34 14.46 1.99 -5.59
CA ARG A 34 13.83 0.76 -5.13
C ARG A 34 12.32 1.00 -5.08
N LYS A 35 11.53 -0.04 -5.39
CA LYS A 35 10.10 0.02 -5.09
C LYS A 35 9.95 0.30 -3.58
N PRO A 36 9.04 1.20 -3.15
CA PRO A 36 8.66 1.22 -1.75
C PRO A 36 8.26 -0.21 -1.41
N ASP A 37 8.82 -0.76 -0.31
CA ASP A 37 8.55 -2.13 0.11
C ASP A 37 7.04 -2.34 -0.03
N GLU A 38 6.66 -3.28 -0.91
CA GLU A 38 5.25 -3.59 -1.17
C GLU A 38 4.59 -3.68 0.18
N ALA A 39 3.72 -2.71 0.50
CA ALA A 39 3.10 -2.55 1.80
C ALA A 39 2.76 -3.95 2.29
N GLN A 40 3.50 -4.41 3.32
CA GLN A 40 3.60 -5.83 3.67
C GLN A 40 2.26 -6.48 3.44
N SER A 41 2.17 -7.35 2.42
CA SER A 41 0.90 -7.95 2.03
C SER A 41 0.26 -8.49 3.29
N ILE A 42 -0.80 -7.83 3.77
CA ILE A 42 -1.45 -8.23 5.01
C ILE A 42 -2.10 -9.57 4.66
N LYS A 43 -1.41 -10.66 5.00
CA LYS A 43 -1.97 -12.00 4.88
C LYS A 43 -3.02 -12.09 5.96
N TYR A 44 -4.27 -11.85 5.57
CA TYR A 44 -5.40 -12.08 6.44
C TYR A 44 -5.41 -13.55 6.86
N ASP A 45 -5.29 -13.78 8.17
CA ASP A 45 -5.40 -15.11 8.76
C ASP A 45 -6.86 -15.35 9.16
N PHE A 46 -7.54 -16.21 8.40
CA PHE A 46 -8.93 -16.59 8.67
C PHE A 46 -9.04 -17.85 9.55
N SER A 47 -7.93 -18.32 10.14
CA SER A 47 -7.92 -19.51 10.99
C SER A 47 -8.85 -19.39 12.19
N GLU A 48 -9.07 -18.17 12.69
CA GLU A 48 -10.00 -17.93 13.80
C GLU A 48 -11.47 -18.18 13.46
N VAL A 49 -11.84 -18.13 12.18
CA VAL A 49 -13.22 -18.22 11.71
C VAL A 49 -13.49 -19.53 10.97
N ALA A 50 -12.44 -20.18 10.45
CA ALA A 50 -12.51 -21.46 9.78
C ALA A 50 -13.14 -22.55 10.68
N GLY A 51 -14.18 -23.21 10.18
CA GLY A 51 -14.89 -24.28 10.91
C GLY A 51 -15.83 -23.81 12.03
N LYS A 52 -15.86 -22.52 12.37
CA LYS A 52 -16.79 -21.96 13.37
C LYS A 52 -18.12 -21.49 12.77
N LEU A 53 -18.13 -21.20 11.47
CA LEU A 53 -19.34 -20.79 10.77
C LEU A 53 -20.25 -22.00 10.54
N LYS A 54 -21.48 -21.92 11.04
CA LYS A 54 -22.56 -22.84 10.70
C LYS A 54 -23.47 -22.18 9.69
N TRP A 55 -23.61 -22.81 8.55
CA TRP A 55 -24.55 -22.39 7.54
C TRP A 55 -25.99 -22.69 8.01
N THR A 56 -26.87 -21.70 7.93
CA THR A 56 -28.27 -21.80 8.37
C THR A 56 -29.30 -21.70 7.23
N GLY A 57 -28.86 -21.68 5.97
CA GLY A 57 -29.73 -21.61 4.79
C GLY A 57 -29.81 -22.94 4.01
N ASP A 58 -30.59 -22.96 2.94
CA ASP A 58 -30.51 -24.02 1.93
C ASP A 58 -29.44 -23.65 0.90
N ALA A 59 -28.32 -24.37 0.91
CA ALA A 59 -27.20 -24.11 0.03
C ALA A 59 -27.57 -24.20 -1.46
N VAL A 60 -28.50 -25.08 -1.83
CA VAL A 60 -28.93 -25.27 -3.22
C VAL A 60 -29.87 -24.13 -3.65
N MET A 61 -30.73 -23.67 -2.75
CA MET A 61 -31.59 -22.52 -3.00
C MET A 61 -30.77 -21.24 -3.19
N GLU A 62 -29.79 -20.97 -2.31
CA GLU A 62 -28.92 -19.79 -2.44
C GLU A 62 -28.06 -19.85 -3.70
N GLN A 63 -27.56 -21.04 -4.07
CA GLN A 63 -26.81 -21.20 -5.32
C GLN A 63 -27.68 -20.91 -6.56
N ARG A 64 -28.98 -21.26 -6.53
CA ARG A 64 -29.92 -20.93 -7.61
C ARG A 64 -30.19 -19.44 -7.69
N ASN A 65 -30.45 -18.79 -6.55
CA ASN A 65 -30.65 -17.34 -6.49
C ASN A 65 -29.48 -16.58 -7.12
N LEU A 66 -28.24 -16.92 -6.76
CA LEU A 66 -27.03 -16.29 -7.32
C LEU A 66 -26.87 -16.52 -8.83
N ARG A 67 -27.28 -17.68 -9.33
CA ARG A 67 -27.18 -18.01 -10.76
C ARG A 67 -28.19 -17.22 -11.58
N ASP A 68 -29.39 -17.01 -11.04
CA ASP A 68 -30.47 -16.35 -11.75
C ASP A 68 -30.33 -14.80 -11.71
N GLU A 69 -29.30 -14.27 -11.03
CA GLU A 69 -28.91 -12.85 -11.02
C GLU A 69 -27.92 -12.44 -12.15
N TRP A 70 -27.42 -13.39 -12.94
CA TRP A 70 -26.45 -13.17 -14.04
C TRP A 70 -27.02 -13.62 -15.39
#